data_AF-A0A5C2S349-F1
#
_entry.id   AF-A0A5C2S349-F1
#
_cell.length_a   1.000
_cell.length_b   1.000
_cell.length_c   1.000
_cell.angle_alpha   90.00
_cell.angle_beta   90.00
_cell.angle_gamma   90.00
#
_symmetry.space_group_name_H-M   'P 1'
#
loop_
_entity.id
_entity.type
_entity.pdbx_description
1 polymer ?
#
loop_
_entity_poly.entity_id
_entity_poly.type
_entity_poly.pdbx_seq_one_letter_code
_entity_poly.pdbx_strand_id
1 'polypeptide(L)'
;MTRLILPAPSHYAVIRTDPEAMVRDLGFDDPATLKEAQGMLRKKYLVYLEWVGELPMPGIRWCRYNISPIGTTLRSLEEARGITSDMVVPIAPNRGHTPERHPVHTTPSFPFSNCYHWAFNDVTVRMRVHGDGIEDDRAIYLPPREQSAME
;
A
#
# COMPACT_ATOMS: atom_id res chain seq x y z
N MET A 1 15.77 7.73 20.31
CA MET A 1 15.06 8.05 19.06
C MET A 1 13.62 7.66 19.23
N THR A 2 12.68 8.57 19.02
CA THR A 2 11.24 8.28 19.06
C THR A 2 10.89 7.47 17.81
N ARG A 3 10.36 6.26 17.98
CA ARG A 3 9.89 5.43 16.85
C ARG A 3 8.58 5.98 16.31
N LEU A 4 8.39 5.93 15.00
CA LEU A 4 7.13 6.30 14.39
C LEU A 4 6.05 5.30 14.78
N ILE A 5 4.84 5.78 15.07
CA ILE A 5 3.69 4.92 15.42
C ILE A 5 2.88 4.48 14.19
N LEU A 6 3.23 5.06 13.04
CA LEU A 6 2.69 4.78 11.71
C LEU A 6 3.85 4.69 10.71
N PRO A 7 3.74 3.84 9.67
CA PRO A 7 4.75 3.78 8.64
C PRO A 7 4.91 5.12 7.91
N ALA A 8 6.15 5.48 7.62
CA ALA A 8 6.46 6.68 6.86
C ALA A 8 5.87 6.61 5.44
N PRO A 9 5.40 7.75 4.89
CA PRO A 9 5.06 7.86 3.47
C PRO A 9 6.21 7.48 2.56
N SER A 10 5.88 7.20 1.31
CA SER A 10 6.82 6.82 0.25
C SER A 10 7.54 5.49 0.46
N HIS A 11 7.05 4.65 1.37
CA HIS A 11 7.56 3.31 1.64
C HIS A 11 6.68 2.24 1.02
N TYR A 12 7.26 1.07 0.78
CA TYR A 12 6.54 -0.12 0.38
C TYR A 12 6.26 -0.99 1.59
N ALA A 13 5.05 -1.54 1.64
CA ALA A 13 4.60 -2.37 2.73
C ALA A 13 3.84 -3.58 2.23
N VAL A 14 3.78 -4.62 3.07
CA VAL A 14 2.84 -5.72 2.90
C VAL A 14 1.73 -5.53 3.92
N ILE A 15 0.52 -5.27 3.45
CA ILE A 15 -0.66 -5.16 4.32
C ILE A 15 -1.48 -6.45 4.27
N ARG A 16 -2.24 -6.68 5.33
CA ARG A 16 -3.27 -7.71 5.39
C ARG A 16 -4.51 -7.11 6.06
N THR A 17 -5.68 -7.53 5.60
CA THR A 17 -6.92 -7.20 6.28
C THR A 17 -7.06 -8.04 7.54
N ASP A 18 -7.62 -7.44 8.59
CA ASP A 18 -8.05 -8.14 9.80
C ASP A 18 -9.55 -7.87 9.99
N PRO A 19 -10.41 -8.65 9.31
CA PRO A 19 -11.85 -8.44 9.34
C PRO A 19 -12.42 -8.60 10.75
N GLU A 20 -11.88 -9.53 11.55
CA GLU A 20 -12.32 -9.75 12.94
C GLU A 20 -12.00 -8.55 13.82
N ALA A 21 -10.77 -8.02 13.77
CA ALA A 21 -10.43 -6.82 14.52
C ALA A 21 -11.28 -5.62 14.08
N MET A 22 -11.57 -5.50 12.78
CA MET A 22 -12.41 -4.43 12.24
C MET A 22 -13.84 -4.51 12.75
N VAL A 23 -14.51 -5.66 12.66
CA VAL A 23 -15.91 -5.79 13.10
C VAL A 23 -16.04 -5.58 14.60
N ARG A 24 -15.08 -6.07 15.40
CA ARG A 24 -15.03 -5.81 16.84
C ARG A 24 -14.84 -4.34 17.17
N ASP A 25 -13.95 -3.65 16.45
CA ASP A 25 -13.73 -2.22 16.63
C ASP A 25 -14.97 -1.38 16.32
N LEU A 26 -15.80 -1.84 15.37
CA LEU A 26 -17.08 -1.21 14.99
C LEU A 26 -18.25 -1.59 15.91
N GLY A 27 -18.04 -2.48 16.89
CA GLY A 27 -19.08 -2.96 17.80
C GLY A 27 -20.03 -4.02 17.20
N PHE A 28 -19.64 -4.65 16.09
CA PHE A 28 -20.38 -5.75 15.48
C PHE A 28 -19.85 -7.10 16.00
N ASP A 29 -20.09 -7.33 17.28
CA ASP A 29 -19.60 -8.50 18.03
C ASP A 29 -20.58 -9.68 18.08
N ASP A 30 -21.67 -9.63 17.31
CA ASP A 30 -22.63 -10.72 17.31
C ASP A 30 -22.01 -12.00 16.70
N PRO A 31 -22.41 -13.18 17.19
CA PRO A 31 -21.80 -14.44 16.74
C PRO A 31 -21.91 -14.71 15.23
N ALA A 32 -22.94 -14.17 14.55
CA ALA A 32 -23.11 -14.37 13.12
C ALA A 32 -22.11 -13.52 12.33
N THR A 33 -21.98 -12.22 12.65
CA THR A 33 -21.00 -11.33 12.01
C THR A 33 -19.57 -11.81 12.21
N LEU A 34 -19.21 -12.24 13.43
CA LEU A 34 -17.89 -12.78 13.70
C LEU A 34 -17.58 -14.04 12.88
N LYS A 35 -18.58 -14.92 12.71
CA LYS A 35 -18.43 -16.13 11.91
C LYS A 35 -18.21 -15.82 10.43
N GLU A 36 -18.92 -14.84 9.88
CA GLU A 36 -18.71 -14.38 8.50
C GLU A 36 -17.32 -13.73 8.34
N ALA A 37 -16.92 -12.87 9.28
CA ALA A 37 -15.59 -12.25 9.29
C ALA A 37 -14.45 -13.30 9.36
N GLN A 38 -14.66 -14.39 10.09
CA GLN A 38 -13.70 -15.51 10.16
C GLN A 38 -13.56 -16.24 8.83
N GLY A 39 -14.66 -16.37 8.08
CA GLY A 39 -14.70 -16.97 6.74
C GLY A 39 -14.05 -16.12 5.65
N MET A 40 -13.79 -14.84 5.90
CA MET A 40 -13.13 -13.98 4.92
C MET A 40 -11.65 -14.35 4.70
N LEU A 41 -11.25 -14.31 3.43
CA LEU A 41 -9.87 -14.57 3.03
C LEU A 41 -8.94 -13.43 3.48
N ARG A 42 -7.95 -13.75 4.31
CA ARG A 42 -6.92 -12.82 4.77
C ARG A 42 -5.73 -12.87 3.80
N LYS A 43 -5.81 -12.10 2.73
CA LYS A 43 -4.74 -12.01 1.72
C LYS A 43 -3.71 -10.96 2.13
N LYS A 44 -2.48 -11.18 1.67
CA LYS A 44 -1.39 -10.20 1.76
C LYS A 44 -1.35 -9.42 0.46
N TYR A 45 -1.22 -8.11 0.57
CA TYR A 45 -1.12 -7.20 -0.56
C TYR A 45 0.15 -6.38 -0.43
N LEU A 46 0.91 -6.32 -1.51
CA LEU A 46 2.04 -5.40 -1.62
C LEU A 46 1.50 -4.03 -2.04
N VAL A 47 1.89 -2.99 -1.30
CA VAL A 47 1.37 -1.64 -1.48
C VAL A 47 2.50 -0.62 -1.38
N TYR A 48 2.32 0.50 -2.06
CA TYR A 48 3.06 1.72 -1.85
C TYR A 48 2.25 2.66 -0.95
N LEU A 49 2.90 3.22 0.06
CA LEU A 49 2.30 4.12 1.04
C LEU A 49 2.41 5.55 0.53
N GLU A 50 1.31 6.17 0.14
CA GLU A 50 1.35 7.51 -0.46
C GLU A 50 1.37 8.60 0.61
N TRP A 51 0.31 8.67 1.42
CA TRP A 51 0.20 9.70 2.44
C TRP A 51 -0.78 9.31 3.55
N VAL A 52 -0.52 9.85 4.74
CA VAL A 52 -1.40 9.70 5.91
C VAL A 52 -2.59 10.65 5.73
N GLY A 53 -3.81 10.12 5.66
CA GLY A 53 -5.02 10.89 5.40
C GLY A 53 -5.55 11.67 6.60
N GLU A 54 -5.01 11.45 7.80
CA GLU A 54 -5.40 12.14 9.04
C GLU A 54 -4.23 12.24 10.01
N LEU A 55 -4.23 13.25 10.88
CA LEU A 55 -3.18 13.38 11.89
C LEU A 55 -3.38 12.34 13.01
N PRO A 56 -2.32 11.61 13.43
CA PRO A 56 -2.45 10.66 14.53
C PRO A 56 -2.64 11.41 15.86
N MET A 57 -3.87 11.45 16.35
CA MET A 57 -4.22 12.05 17.64
C MET A 57 -3.91 11.08 18.81
N PRO A 58 -3.62 11.60 20.02
CA PRO A 58 -3.45 10.76 21.20
C PRO A 58 -4.65 9.82 21.41
N GLY A 59 -4.39 8.52 21.61
CA GLY A 59 -5.42 7.51 21.83
C GLY A 59 -6.08 6.93 20.57
N ILE A 60 -5.68 7.37 19.37
CA ILE A 60 -6.21 6.82 18.13
C ILE A 60 -5.72 5.37 17.92
N ARG A 61 -6.64 4.45 17.62
CA ARG A 61 -6.33 3.02 17.45
C ARG A 61 -5.93 2.67 16.02
N TRP A 62 -6.41 3.44 15.06
CA TRP A 62 -6.13 3.30 13.63
C TRP A 62 -6.01 4.67 12.98
N CYS A 63 -5.38 4.70 11.81
CA CYS A 63 -5.22 5.90 10.99
C CYS A 63 -5.60 5.61 9.54
N ARG A 64 -6.31 6.53 8.90
CA ARG A 64 -6.57 6.49 7.46
C ARG A 64 -5.28 6.73 6.68
N TYR A 65 -5.04 5.88 5.70
CA TYR A 65 -3.85 5.94 4.86
C TYR A 65 -4.26 5.76 3.41
N ASN A 66 -3.76 6.62 2.52
CA ASN A 66 -3.90 6.46 1.08
C ASN A 66 -2.73 5.63 0.58
N ILE A 67 -3.05 4.53 -0.11
CA ILE A 67 -2.07 3.58 -0.60
C ILE A 67 -2.34 3.26 -2.05
N SER A 68 -1.30 2.85 -2.77
CA SER A 68 -1.40 2.30 -4.12
C SER A 68 -1.00 0.82 -4.10
N PRO A 69 -1.91 -0.12 -4.35
CA PRO A 69 -1.55 -1.52 -4.54
C PRO A 69 -0.58 -1.71 -5.69
N ILE A 70 0.38 -2.62 -5.51
CA ILE A 70 1.39 -2.94 -6.52
C ILE A 70 0.89 -4.08 -7.42
N GLY A 71 0.87 -3.82 -8.72
CA GLY A 71 0.55 -4.81 -9.73
C GLY A 71 1.72 -5.75 -10.00
N THR A 72 1.44 -7.03 -10.20
CA THR A 72 2.43 -8.03 -10.66
C THR A 72 2.34 -8.32 -12.17
N THR A 73 1.43 -7.61 -12.84
CA THR A 73 1.14 -7.68 -14.28
C THR A 73 0.87 -6.26 -14.78
N LEU A 74 0.71 -6.11 -16.09
CA LEU A 74 0.15 -4.88 -16.65
C LEU A 74 -1.27 -4.64 -16.11
N ARG A 75 -1.71 -3.38 -16.16
CA ARG A 75 -3.03 -2.98 -15.71
C ARG A 75 -4.10 -3.51 -16.67
N SER A 76 -5.26 -3.88 -16.14
CA SER A 76 -6.42 -4.20 -16.97
C SER A 76 -6.94 -2.95 -17.69
N LEU A 77 -7.32 -3.12 -18.95
CA LEU A 77 -7.96 -2.07 -19.74
C LEU A 77 -9.31 -1.70 -19.12
N GLU A 78 -9.55 -0.40 -18.88
CA GLU A 78 -10.83 0.14 -18.43
C GLU A 78 -11.17 1.37 -19.27
N GLU A 79 -11.70 1.13 -20.47
CA GLU A 79 -11.97 2.15 -21.49
C GLU A 79 -12.89 3.27 -21.00
N ALA A 80 -13.89 2.92 -20.17
CA ALA A 80 -14.82 3.88 -19.58
C ALA A 80 -14.13 4.95 -18.72
N ARG A 81 -12.94 4.66 -18.19
CA ARG A 81 -12.11 5.59 -17.42
C ARG A 81 -10.90 6.09 -18.20
N GLY A 82 -10.77 5.72 -19.48
CA GLY A 82 -9.60 6.05 -20.31
C GLY A 82 -8.32 5.36 -19.86
N ILE A 83 -8.41 4.23 -19.15
CA ILE A 83 -7.25 3.51 -18.60
C ILE A 83 -6.77 2.46 -19.59
N THR A 84 -5.55 2.59 -20.09
CA THR A 84 -4.89 1.62 -20.96
C THR A 84 -3.87 0.74 -20.21
N SER A 85 -3.50 -0.41 -20.79
CA SER A 85 -2.65 -1.41 -20.13
C SER A 85 -1.21 -0.93 -19.88
N ASP A 86 -0.77 0.05 -20.67
CA ASP A 86 0.53 0.71 -20.59
C ASP A 86 0.58 1.89 -19.61
N MET A 87 -0.53 2.23 -18.95
CA MET A 87 -0.57 3.23 -17.86
C MET A 87 0.01 2.69 -16.55
N VAL A 88 1.27 2.26 -16.62
CA VAL A 88 2.01 1.64 -15.52
C VAL A 88 3.43 2.19 -15.44
N VAL A 89 4.01 2.24 -14.25
CA VAL A 89 5.42 2.57 -14.03
C VAL A 89 6.14 1.34 -13.48
N PRO A 90 7.13 0.78 -14.21
CA PRO A 90 7.87 -0.39 -13.73
C PRO A 90 8.69 -0.05 -12.48
N ILE A 91 8.83 -1.01 -11.56
CA ILE A 91 9.72 -0.89 -10.40
C ILE A 91 10.96 -1.75 -10.66
N ALA A 92 12.15 -1.16 -10.71
CA ALA A 92 13.40 -1.88 -10.93
C ALA A 92 13.55 -3.02 -9.89
N PRO A 93 13.96 -4.23 -10.28
CA PRO A 93 14.67 -4.59 -11.52
C PRO A 93 13.77 -4.92 -12.72
N ASN A 94 12.45 -4.69 -12.63
CA ASN A 94 11.57 -4.79 -13.79
C ASN A 94 12.03 -3.81 -14.88
N ARG A 95 12.27 -4.31 -16.09
CA ARG A 95 12.76 -3.50 -17.22
C ARG A 95 11.65 -2.90 -18.09
N GLY A 96 10.39 -3.13 -17.71
CA GLY A 96 9.23 -2.50 -18.34
C GLY A 96 8.88 -3.05 -19.72
N HIS A 97 7.72 -2.63 -20.21
CA HIS A 97 7.06 -3.11 -21.42
C HIS A 97 7.14 -2.11 -22.58
N THR A 98 7.31 -0.81 -22.29
CA THR A 98 7.37 0.27 -23.29
C THR A 98 8.67 1.07 -23.14
N PRO A 99 9.30 1.52 -24.25
CA PRO A 99 10.58 2.25 -24.20
C PRO A 99 10.54 3.60 -23.47
N GLU A 100 9.35 4.19 -23.33
CA GLU A 100 9.18 5.57 -22.86
C GLU A 100 9.14 5.68 -21.33
N ARG A 101 8.69 4.63 -20.63
CA ARG A 101 8.57 4.63 -19.17
C ARG A 101 9.74 3.89 -18.54
N HIS A 102 10.69 4.67 -18.03
CA HIS A 102 11.86 4.16 -17.33
C HIS A 102 11.44 3.57 -15.97
N PRO A 103 12.02 2.44 -15.54
CA PRO A 103 11.76 1.89 -14.22
C PRO A 103 12.20 2.84 -13.11
N VAL A 104 11.40 2.92 -12.05
CA VAL A 104 11.78 3.65 -10.83
C VAL A 104 12.64 2.77 -9.91
N HIS A 105 13.57 3.40 -9.21
CA HIS A 105 14.54 2.70 -8.35
C HIS A 105 14.25 2.94 -6.87
N THR A 106 14.19 1.85 -6.11
CA THR A 106 13.94 1.89 -4.67
C THR A 106 15.24 1.79 -3.88
N THR A 107 15.17 2.18 -2.61
CA THR A 107 16.26 2.01 -1.64
C THR A 107 15.75 1.26 -0.42
N PRO A 108 16.33 0.09 -0.05
CA PRO A 108 17.22 -0.73 -0.88
C PRO A 108 16.49 -1.25 -2.14
N SER A 109 17.23 -1.93 -3.03
CA SER A 109 16.68 -2.44 -4.29
C SER A 109 15.46 -3.34 -4.10
N PHE A 110 14.48 -3.18 -4.98
CA PHE A 110 13.23 -3.94 -4.89
C PHE A 110 13.47 -5.44 -5.11
N PRO A 111 12.84 -6.31 -4.31
CA PRO A 111 13.11 -7.74 -4.36
C PRO A 111 12.40 -8.47 -5.51
N PHE A 112 11.46 -7.83 -6.21
CA PHE A 112 10.61 -8.47 -7.22
C PHE A 112 10.80 -7.84 -8.60
N SER A 113 10.97 -8.68 -9.63
CA SER A 113 11.30 -8.25 -10.99
C SER A 113 10.09 -8.01 -11.90
N ASN A 114 8.86 -8.20 -11.40
CA ASN A 114 7.63 -8.10 -12.19
C ASN A 114 6.61 -7.15 -11.55
N CYS A 115 7.07 -6.15 -10.80
CA CYS A 115 6.21 -5.21 -10.10
C CYS A 115 6.06 -3.89 -10.86
N TYR A 116 4.86 -3.32 -10.75
CA TYR A 116 4.46 -2.08 -11.39
C TYR A 116 3.62 -1.23 -10.43
N HIS A 117 3.82 0.08 -10.48
CA HIS A 117 2.79 1.03 -10.06
C HIS A 117 1.76 1.15 -11.19
N TRP A 118 0.48 1.06 -10.85
CA TRP A 118 -0.61 1.27 -11.80
C TRP A 118 -1.16 2.68 -11.64
N ALA A 119 -1.36 3.42 -12.74
CA ALA A 119 -1.96 4.76 -12.67
C ALA A 119 -3.41 4.68 -12.19
N PHE A 120 -3.86 5.60 -11.33
CA PHE A 120 -5.22 5.61 -10.76
C PHE A 120 -5.57 4.33 -9.99
N ASN A 121 -4.68 3.91 -9.08
CA ASN A 121 -4.86 2.70 -8.26
C ASN A 121 -4.98 3.00 -6.76
N ASP A 122 -5.19 4.26 -6.38
CA ASP A 122 -5.22 4.63 -4.98
C ASP A 122 -6.45 4.04 -4.24
N VAL A 123 -6.22 3.59 -3.02
CA VAL A 123 -7.24 3.07 -2.11
C VAL A 123 -6.97 3.62 -0.71
N THR A 124 -8.03 4.04 -0.02
CA THR A 124 -7.91 4.40 1.40
C THR A 124 -8.12 3.16 2.29
N VAL A 125 -7.19 2.93 3.21
CA VAL A 125 -7.26 1.87 4.22
C VAL A 125 -7.19 2.45 5.64
N ARG A 126 -7.66 1.68 6.63
CA ARG A 126 -7.39 1.95 8.05
C ARG A 126 -6.23 1.08 8.50
N MET A 127 -5.11 1.69 8.87
CA MET A 127 -3.96 0.99 9.43
C MET A 127 -3.95 1.13 10.94
N ARG A 128 -3.64 0.04 11.64
CA ARG A 128 -3.54 0.05 13.10
C ARG A 128 -2.32 0.87 13.54
N VAL A 129 -2.48 1.67 14.59
CA VAL A 129 -1.38 2.39 15.23
C VAL A 129 -0.63 1.45 16.16
N HIS A 130 0.70 1.46 16.09
CA HIS A 130 1.56 0.65 16.95
C HIS A 130 2.16 1.53 18.05
N GLY A 131 1.63 1.40 19.28
CA GLY A 131 2.04 2.22 20.43
C GLY A 131 3.53 2.08 20.81
N ASP A 132 4.10 0.90 20.61
CA ASP A 132 5.53 0.61 20.85
C ASP A 132 6.44 1.12 19.71
N GLY A 133 5.84 1.76 18.69
CA GLY A 133 6.50 2.22 17.50
C GLY A 133 6.75 1.11 16.47
N ILE A 134 7.18 1.54 15.28
CA ILE A 134 7.47 0.70 14.13
C ILE A 134 8.95 0.79 13.83
N GLU A 135 9.53 -0.34 13.43
CA GLU A 135 10.88 -0.42 12.91
C GLU A 135 10.83 -0.28 11.38
N ASP A 136 11.38 0.81 10.85
CA ASP A 136 11.37 1.17 9.44
C ASP A 136 12.78 1.35 8.84
N ASP A 137 13.83 1.07 9.63
CA ASP A 137 15.24 1.28 9.26
C ASP A 137 15.68 0.53 8.00
N ARG A 138 15.02 -0.59 7.71
CA ARG A 138 15.25 -1.45 6.53
C ARG A 138 14.08 -1.47 5.56
N ALA A 139 13.08 -0.62 5.78
CA ALA A 139 11.93 -0.57 4.90
C ALA A 139 12.36 -0.08 3.52
N ILE A 140 11.79 -0.69 2.49
CA ILE A 140 12.03 -0.29 1.11
C ILE A 140 11.24 0.98 0.86
N TYR A 141 11.89 2.01 0.36
CA TYR A 141 11.26 3.28 0.02
C TYR A 141 11.63 3.76 -1.37
N LEU A 142 10.83 4.67 -1.87
CA LEU A 142 11.08 5.36 -3.12
C LEU A 142 11.77 6.70 -2.81
N PRO A 143 13.01 6.92 -3.26
CA PRO A 143 13.70 8.20 -3.04
C PRO A 143 12.94 9.38 -3.67
N PRO A 144 13.05 10.61 -3.14
CA PRO A 144 12.29 11.76 -3.62
C PRO A 144 12.38 12.02 -5.14
N ARG A 145 13.55 11.80 -5.74
CA ARG A 145 13.74 11.96 -7.19
C ARG A 145 12.94 10.95 -8.02
N GLU A 146 12.81 9.74 -7.50
CA GLU A 146 12.09 8.63 -8.13
C GLU A 146 10.57 8.78 -7.91
N GLN A 147 10.16 9.44 -6.82
CA GLN A 147 8.75 9.81 -6.59
C GLN A 147 8.26 10.78 -7.66
N SER A 148 9.04 11.83 -7.97
CA SER A 148 8.70 12.78 -9.04
C SER A 148 8.67 12.16 -10.44
N ALA A 149 9.26 10.98 -10.63
CA ALA A 149 9.19 10.25 -11.90
C ALA A 149 7.90 9.43 -12.05
N MET A 150 7.07 9.35 -11.00
CA MET A 150 5.75 8.71 -11.04
C MET A 150 4.63 9.68 -11.45
N GLU A 151 4.85 10.99 -11.34
CA GLU A 151 3.92 12.07 -11.71
C GLU A 151 3.97 12.39 -13.21
#